data_AF-A0A821L9E8-F1
#
_entry.id   AF-A0A821L9E8-F1
#
_cell.length_a   1.000
_cell.length_b   1.000
_cell.length_c   1.000
_cell.angle_alpha   90.00
_cell.angle_beta   90.00
_cell.angle_gamma   90.00
#
_symmetry.space_group_name_H-M   'P 1'
#
loop_
_entity.id
_entity.type
_entity.pdbx_description
1 polymer ?
#
loop_
_entity_poly.entity_id
_entity_poly.type
_entity_poly.pdbx_seq_one_letter_code
_entity_poly.pdbx_strand_id
1 'polypeptide(L)'
;MKHLDEILSILNKHRFQLNPSKCSIMRTKIDYLGHSINEYGIAPLYNNIKAIRELPIPDHPTLKQANEFIGGLGFYRKFIKKFSKIAAPIHRVTTLTKDNKHKFKWDEEQRQAVQQLKQIITGPDLLLELHDLLIVLL
;
A
#
# COMPACT_ATOMS: atom_id res chain seq x y z
N MET A 1 -6.75 30.34 -4.72
CA MET A 1 -6.81 30.22 -6.19
C MET A 1 -5.45 30.21 -6.87
N LYS A 2 -4.48 31.03 -6.41
CA LYS A 2 -3.11 31.11 -6.95
C LYS A 2 -2.48 29.80 -7.47
N HIS A 3 -2.49 28.73 -6.69
CA HIS A 3 -1.90 27.45 -7.12
C HIS A 3 -2.61 26.80 -8.31
N LEU A 4 -3.94 26.86 -8.38
CA LEU A 4 -4.68 26.32 -9.51
C LEU A 4 -4.37 27.10 -10.79
N ASP A 5 -4.33 28.44 -10.68
CA ASP A 5 -4.02 29.33 -11.81
C ASP A 5 -2.60 29.09 -12.33
N GLU A 6 -1.62 28.92 -11.43
CA GLU A 6 -0.23 28.57 -11.76
C GLU A 6 -0.15 27.22 -12.50
N ILE A 7 -0.81 26.17 -11.97
CA ILE A 7 -0.82 24.84 -12.58
C ILE A 7 -1.45 24.90 -13.97
N LEU A 8 -2.61 25.54 -14.12
CA LEU A 8 -3.30 25.65 -15.41
C LEU A 8 -2.48 26.45 -16.43
N SER A 9 -1.79 27.51 -16.00
CA SER A 9 -0.88 28.29 -16.85
C SER A 9 0.28 27.44 -17.37
N ILE A 10 0.92 26.65 -16.50
CA ILE A 10 2.00 25.73 -16.88
C ILE A 10 1.50 24.65 -17.86
N LEU A 11 0.36 24.03 -17.56
CA LEU A 11 -0.23 23.01 -18.43
C LEU A 11 -0.52 23.57 -19.83
N ASN A 12 -1.11 24.76 -19.89
CA ASN A 12 -1.41 25.44 -21.16
C ASN A 12 -0.12 25.79 -21.93
N LYS A 13 0.89 26.35 -21.25
CA LYS A 13 2.21 26.67 -21.83
C LYS A 13 2.85 25.45 -22.50
N HIS A 14 2.73 24.28 -21.88
CA HIS A 14 3.28 23.03 -22.39
C HIS A 14 2.29 22.20 -23.22
N ARG A 15 1.12 22.76 -23.57
CA ARG A 15 0.07 22.13 -24.40
C ARG A 15 -0.45 20.80 -23.85
N PHE A 16 -0.45 20.63 -22.52
CA PHE A 16 -1.16 19.52 -21.89
C PHE A 16 -2.67 19.78 -21.92
N GLN A 17 -3.44 18.74 -22.25
CA GLN A 17 -4.89 18.79 -22.19
C GLN A 17 -5.39 18.01 -20.98
N LEU A 18 -6.31 18.62 -20.24
CA LEU A 18 -7.01 17.96 -19.14
C LEU A 18 -8.27 17.28 -19.68
N ASN A 19 -8.64 16.15 -19.09
CA ASN A 19 -9.94 15.54 -19.31
C ASN A 19 -10.89 16.01 -18.21
N PRO A 20 -11.85 16.92 -18.49
CA PRO A 20 -12.69 17.51 -17.46
C PRO A 20 -13.50 16.48 -16.66
N SER A 21 -13.90 15.37 -17.28
CA SER A 21 -14.68 14.32 -16.59
C SER A 21 -13.87 13.52 -15.56
N LYS A 22 -12.54 13.61 -15.61
CA LYS A 22 -11.62 12.97 -14.66
C LYS A 22 -10.99 13.96 -13.67
N CYS A 23 -11.29 15.25 -13.79
CA CYS A 23 -10.74 16.29 -12.92
C CYS A 23 -11.60 16.49 -11.68
N SER A 24 -10.99 16.38 -10.50
CA SER A 24 -11.60 16.73 -9.21
C SER A 24 -10.90 17.97 -8.66
N ILE A 25 -11.56 19.13 -8.75
CA ILE A 25 -11.03 20.42 -8.32
C ILE A 25 -11.85 20.90 -7.11
N MET A 26 -11.19 21.53 -6.12
CA MET A 26 -11.81 22.07 -4.90
C MET A 26 -12.68 21.06 -4.13
N ARG A 27 -12.16 19.85 -3.91
CA ARG A 27 -12.83 18.84 -3.09
C ARG A 27 -12.13 18.71 -1.73
N THR A 28 -12.91 18.50 -0.68
CA THR A 28 -12.40 18.17 0.67
C THR A 28 -11.89 16.73 0.75
N LYS A 29 -12.42 15.85 -0.12
CA LYS A 29 -12.00 14.46 -0.28
C LYS A 29 -11.72 14.14 -1.74
N ILE A 30 -10.60 13.48 -2.01
CA ILE A 30 -10.24 12.98 -3.35
C ILE A 30 -9.71 11.56 -3.30
N ASP A 31 -9.99 10.79 -4.34
CA ASP A 31 -9.36 9.49 -4.56
C ASP A 31 -8.19 9.65 -5.54
N TYR A 32 -6.99 9.25 -5.13
CA TYR A 32 -5.77 9.40 -5.92
C TYR A 32 -4.84 8.21 -5.70
N LEU A 33 -4.39 7.57 -6.80
CA LEU A 33 -3.46 6.43 -6.80
C LEU A 33 -3.82 5.34 -5.77
N GLY A 34 -5.10 4.95 -5.75
CA GLY A 34 -5.56 3.86 -4.87
C GLY A 34 -5.71 4.24 -3.39
N HIS A 35 -5.71 5.53 -3.08
CA HIS A 35 -5.94 6.09 -1.75
C HIS A 35 -7.05 7.13 -1.76
N SER A 36 -7.78 7.25 -0.65
CA SER A 36 -8.65 8.37 -0.33
C SER A 36 -7.86 9.37 0.53
N ILE A 37 -7.87 10.63 0.16
CA ILE A 37 -7.18 11.73 0.84
C ILE A 37 -8.22 12.76 1.29
N ASN A 38 -8.17 13.16 2.55
CA ASN A 38 -9.05 14.18 3.11
C ASN A 38 -8.34 14.98 4.22
N GLU A 39 -9.07 15.82 4.93
CA GLU A 39 -8.58 16.67 6.02
C GLU A 39 -8.08 15.90 7.26
N TYR A 40 -8.38 14.61 7.38
CA TYR A 40 -7.90 13.76 8.47
C TYR A 40 -6.60 13.06 8.11
N GLY A 41 -6.42 12.72 6.83
CA GLY A 41 -5.24 12.00 6.38
C GLY A 41 -5.41 11.26 5.06
N ILE A 42 -4.58 10.24 4.91
CA ILE A 42 -4.57 9.35 3.74
C ILE A 42 -5.00 7.98 4.20
N ALA A 43 -5.95 7.37 3.49
CA ALA A 43 -6.41 6.01 3.72
C ALA A 43 -6.38 5.20 2.41
N PRO A 44 -6.06 3.91 2.43
CA PRO A 44 -6.24 3.03 1.27
C PRO A 44 -7.70 2.97 0.81
N LEU A 45 -7.94 2.85 -0.50
CA LEU A 45 -9.29 2.56 -0.98
C LEU A 45 -9.71 1.13 -0.60
N TYR A 46 -10.97 1.01 -0.16
CA TYR A 46 -11.56 -0.26 0.30
C TYR A 46 -11.36 -1.40 -0.70
N ASN A 47 -11.59 -1.16 -2.00
CA ASN A 47 -11.46 -2.19 -3.02
C ASN A 47 -10.05 -2.76 -3.13
N ASN A 48 -9.02 -1.92 -2.95
CA ASN A 48 -7.64 -2.37 -3.04
C ASN A 48 -7.25 -3.21 -1.81
N ILE A 49 -7.72 -2.80 -0.64
CA ILE A 49 -7.54 -3.57 0.60
C ILE A 49 -8.30 -4.89 0.55
N LYS A 50 -9.53 -4.88 0.04
CA LYS A 50 -10.35 -6.07 -0.14
C LYS A 50 -9.63 -7.11 -1.00
N ALA A 51 -9.02 -6.68 -2.11
CA ALA A 51 -8.25 -7.58 -2.97
C ALA A 51 -7.08 -8.27 -2.22
N ILE A 52 -6.39 -7.56 -1.32
CA ILE A 52 -5.31 -8.14 -0.50
C ILE A 52 -5.85 -9.09 0.56
N ARG A 53 -6.96 -8.75 1.20
CA ARG A 53 -7.65 -9.61 2.17
C ARG A 53 -8.01 -10.96 1.55
N GLU A 54 -8.63 -10.89 0.38
CA GLU A 54 -9.19 -12.02 -0.36
C GLU A 54 -8.12 -12.85 -1.08
N LEU A 55 -6.88 -12.33 -1.19
CA LEU A 55 -5.77 -13.04 -1.82
C LEU A 55 -5.55 -14.38 -1.11
N PRO A 56 -5.83 -15.53 -1.76
CA PRO A 56 -5.71 -16.82 -1.11
C PRO A 56 -4.23 -17.14 -0.95
N ILE A 57 -3.80 -17.41 0.28
CA ILE A 57 -2.48 -17.99 0.54
C ILE A 57 -2.75 -19.41 1.00
N PRO A 58 -2.34 -20.43 0.23
CA PRO A 58 -2.49 -21.82 0.64
C PRO A 58 -1.63 -22.10 1.88
N ASP A 59 -1.97 -23.15 2.64
CA ASP A 59 -1.25 -23.53 3.86
C ASP A 59 0.24 -23.84 3.62
N HIS A 60 0.54 -24.23 2.38
CA HIS A 60 1.89 -24.46 1.85
C HIS A 60 2.08 -23.69 0.53
N PRO A 61 2.42 -22.38 0.59
CA PRO A 61 2.62 -21.56 -0.60
C PRO A 61 3.98 -21.86 -1.24
N THR A 62 4.07 -21.64 -2.54
CA THR A 62 5.35 -21.57 -3.24
C THR A 62 6.08 -20.27 -2.88
N LEU A 63 7.41 -20.24 -3.08
CA LEU A 63 8.22 -19.01 -2.96
C LEU A 63 7.64 -17.85 -3.81
N LYS A 64 7.06 -18.15 -4.98
CA LYS A 64 6.43 -17.16 -5.85
C LYS A 64 5.20 -16.54 -5.17
N GLN A 65 4.28 -17.36 -4.67
CA GLN A 65 3.07 -16.89 -3.98
C GLN A 65 3.40 -16.10 -2.72
N ALA A 66 4.40 -16.54 -1.95
CA ALA A 66 4.87 -15.80 -0.77
C ALA A 66 5.43 -14.41 -1.13
N ASN A 67 6.19 -14.31 -2.22
CA ASN A 67 6.69 -13.03 -2.73
C ASN A 67 5.58 -12.14 -3.28
N GLU A 68 4.60 -12.71 -4.00
CA GLU A 68 3.44 -11.97 -4.51
C GLU A 68 2.63 -11.34 -3.38
N PHE A 69 2.38 -12.09 -2.29
CA PHE A 69 1.66 -11.56 -1.13
C PHE A 69 2.41 -10.39 -0.46
N ILE A 70 3.69 -10.57 -0.14
CA ILE A 70 4.50 -9.52 0.49
C ILE A 70 4.67 -8.32 -0.45
N GLY A 71 4.86 -8.56 -1.74
CA GLY A 71 4.94 -7.51 -2.76
C GLY A 71 3.65 -6.69 -2.82
N GLY A 72 2.49 -7.35 -2.79
CA GLY A 72 1.18 -6.69 -2.76
C GLY A 72 0.98 -5.82 -1.51
N LEU A 73 1.47 -6.28 -0.36
CA LEU A 73 1.45 -5.49 0.87
C LEU A 73 2.46 -4.33 0.90
N GLY A 74 3.51 -4.39 0.08
CA GLY A 74 4.57 -3.40 0.05
C GLY A 74 4.08 -1.97 -0.19
N PHE A 75 3.04 -1.80 -1.01
CA PHE A 75 2.43 -0.48 -1.28
C PHE A 75 1.71 0.10 -0.05
N TYR A 76 1.19 -0.77 0.83
CA TYR A 76 0.42 -0.42 2.02
C TYR A 76 1.22 -0.50 3.33
N ARG A 77 2.50 -0.86 3.27
CA ARG A 77 3.37 -1.03 4.45
C ARG A 77 3.35 0.15 5.42
N LYS A 78 3.18 1.38 4.90
CA LYS A 78 3.14 2.63 5.68
C LYS A 78 1.95 2.70 6.65
N PHE A 79 0.84 2.03 6.33
CA PHE A 79 -0.34 1.96 7.20
C PHE A 79 -0.22 0.89 8.29
N ILE A 80 0.80 0.03 8.23
CA ILE A 80 0.96 -1.11 9.14
C ILE A 80 2.08 -0.78 10.12
N LYS A 81 1.70 -0.45 11.36
CA LYS A 81 2.67 -0.20 12.44
C LYS A 81 3.55 -1.43 12.64
N LYS A 82 4.87 -1.21 12.67
CA LYS A 82 5.89 -2.28 12.83
C LYS A 82 5.83 -3.34 11.71
N PHE A 83 5.44 -2.97 10.48
CA PHE A 83 5.39 -3.88 9.33
C PHE A 83 6.62 -4.78 9.21
N SER A 84 7.83 -4.22 9.26
CA SER A 84 9.07 -4.97 9.11
C SER A 84 9.24 -6.07 10.17
N LYS A 85 8.78 -5.83 11.40
CA LYS A 85 8.84 -6.83 12.49
C LYS A 85 7.88 -7.98 12.23
N ILE A 86 6.66 -7.68 11.77
CA ILE A 86 5.63 -8.67 11.49
C ILE A 86 5.97 -9.47 10.24
N ALA A 87 6.48 -8.82 9.19
CA ALA A 87 6.86 -9.45 7.94
C ALA A 87 8.21 -10.19 7.99
N ALA A 88 9.00 -10.02 9.07
CA ALA A 88 10.32 -10.62 9.21
C ALA A 88 10.36 -12.16 9.00
N PRO A 89 9.43 -12.96 9.54
CA PRO A 89 9.41 -14.41 9.28
C PRO A 89 9.20 -14.75 7.81
N ILE A 90 8.42 -13.95 7.08
CA ILE A 90 8.16 -14.15 5.66
C ILE A 90 9.38 -13.73 4.85
N HIS A 91 9.97 -12.56 5.15
CA HIS A 91 11.18 -12.08 4.48
C HIS A 91 12.34 -13.06 4.58
N ARG A 92 12.54 -13.69 5.76
CA ARG A 92 13.59 -14.72 5.96
C ARG A 92 13.53 -15.85 4.94
N VAL A 93 12.33 -16.20 4.45
CA VAL A 93 12.13 -17.31 3.51
C VAL A 93 11.88 -16.84 2.08
N THR A 94 11.57 -15.56 1.86
CA THR A 94 11.32 -15.01 0.51
C THR A 94 12.53 -14.33 -0.12
N THR A 95 13.49 -13.83 0.66
CA THR A 95 14.73 -13.19 0.15
C THR A 95 15.87 -14.16 -0.11
N LEU A 96 15.58 -15.46 -0.19
CA LEU A 96 16.56 -16.50 -0.50
C LEU A 96 17.20 -16.24 -1.87
N THR A 97 18.53 -16.33 -1.93
CA THR A 97 19.27 -16.27 -3.20
C THR A 97 18.88 -17.43 -4.11
N LYS A 98 19.15 -17.32 -5.42
CA LYS A 98 18.82 -18.37 -6.40
C LYS A 98 19.30 -19.76 -5.94
N ASP A 99 20.50 -19.83 -5.38
CA ASP A 99 21.13 -21.08 -4.92
C ASP A 99 20.47 -21.66 -3.67
N ASN A 100 19.84 -20.81 -2.84
CA ASN A 100 19.19 -21.21 -1.59
C ASN A 100 17.67 -21.41 -1.71
N LYS A 101 17.08 -21.29 -2.91
CA LYS A 101 15.62 -21.46 -3.11
C LYS A 101 15.10 -22.81 -2.63
N HIS A 102 15.91 -23.87 -2.70
CA HIS A 102 15.56 -25.20 -2.20
C HIS A 102 15.35 -25.26 -0.68
N LYS A 103 15.81 -24.25 0.06
CA LYS A 103 15.63 -24.11 1.52
C LYS A 103 14.35 -23.39 1.90
N PHE A 104 13.50 -23.06 0.93
CA PHE A 104 12.21 -22.44 1.21
C PHE A 104 11.37 -23.38 2.10
N LYS A 105 11.06 -22.89 3.30
CA LYS A 105 10.26 -23.61 4.29
C LYS A 105 9.16 -22.68 4.79
N TRP A 106 7.93 -23.17 4.82
CA TRP A 106 6.78 -22.40 5.26
C TRP A 106 6.13 -23.08 6.46
N ASP A 107 6.42 -22.53 7.64
CA ASP A 107 6.00 -23.07 8.91
C ASP A 107 5.01 -22.11 9.60
N GLU A 108 4.77 -22.37 10.88
CA GLU A 108 3.79 -21.67 11.69
C GLU A 108 4.09 -20.17 11.84
N GLU A 109 5.36 -19.79 11.97
CA GLU A 109 5.76 -18.38 12.09
C GLU A 109 5.33 -17.55 10.87
N GLN A 110 5.44 -18.12 9.66
CA GLN A 110 5.05 -17.43 8.43
C GLN A 110 3.53 -17.35 8.29
N ARG A 111 2.80 -18.42 8.67
CA ARG A 111 1.33 -18.41 8.67
C ARG A 111 0.77 -17.37 9.65
N GLN A 112 1.31 -17.30 10.85
CA GLN A 112 0.93 -16.30 11.85
C GLN A 112 1.22 -14.88 11.36
N ALA A 113 2.39 -14.64 10.76
CA ALA A 113 2.73 -13.35 10.17
C ALA A 113 1.74 -12.94 9.07
N VAL A 114 1.37 -13.87 8.17
CA VAL A 114 0.36 -13.62 7.12
C VAL A 114 -0.98 -13.26 7.74
N GLN A 115 -1.45 -14.05 8.70
CA GLN A 115 -2.75 -13.84 9.33
C GLN A 115 -2.80 -12.49 10.05
N GLN A 116 -1.74 -12.15 10.78
CA GLN A 116 -1.60 -10.87 11.46
C GLN A 116 -1.60 -9.69 10.46
N LEU A 117 -0.85 -9.79 9.36
CA LEU A 117 -0.84 -8.76 8.31
C LEU A 117 -2.22 -8.59 7.68
N LYS A 118 -2.91 -9.70 7.38
CA LYS A 118 -4.28 -9.66 6.85
C LYS A 118 -5.25 -9.02 7.83
N GLN A 119 -5.17 -9.34 9.12
CA GLN A 119 -6.01 -8.73 10.14
C GLN A 119 -5.80 -7.22 10.21
N ILE A 120 -4.55 -6.77 10.33
CA ILE A 120 -4.21 -5.34 10.44
C ILE A 120 -4.67 -4.58 9.19
N ILE A 121 -4.37 -5.11 8.00
CA ILE A 121 -4.76 -4.44 6.76
C ILE A 121 -6.27 -4.51 6.49
N THR A 122 -7.05 -5.26 7.27
CA THR A 122 -8.52 -5.23 7.20
C THR A 122 -9.17 -4.47 8.35
N GLY A 123 -8.36 -3.92 9.25
CA GLY A 123 -8.83 -3.14 10.38
C GLY A 123 -9.45 -1.81 9.93
N PRO A 124 -10.34 -1.25 10.76
CA PRO A 124 -10.99 0.05 10.48
C PRO A 124 -10.00 1.22 10.48
N ASP A 125 -8.83 1.07 11.10
CA ASP A 125 -7.91 2.18 11.41
C ASP A 125 -6.72 2.29 10.45
N LEU A 126 -6.92 2.07 9.14
CA LEU A 126 -5.88 2.29 8.12
C LEU A 126 -5.87 3.75 7.67
N LEU A 127 -5.44 4.62 8.58
CA LEU A 127 -5.29 6.05 8.35
C LEU A 127 -3.85 6.46 8.65
N LEU A 128 -3.23 7.16 7.71
CA LEU A 128 -2.06 7.98 7.99
C LEU A 128 -2.54 9.39 8.29
N GLU A 129 -2.42 9.81 9.53
CA GLU A 129 -2.80 11.15 9.95
C GLU A 129 -1.89 12.19 9.32
N LEU A 130 -2.43 13.37 9.03
CA LEU A 130 -1.65 14.47 8.43
C LEU A 130 -0.43 14.88 9.26
N HIS A 131 -0.48 14.74 10.58
CA HIS A 131 0.67 15.02 11.46
C HIS A 131 1.83 14.05 11.23
N ASP A 132 1.56 12.80 10.85
CA ASP A 132 2.58 11.79 10.56
C ASP A 132 3.29 12.03 9.22
N LEU A 133 2.69 12.80 8.31
CA LEU A 133 3.28 13.11 6.99
C LEU A 133 4.43 14.10 7.06
N LEU A 134 4.47 14.96 8.08
CA LEU A 134 5.58 15.90 8.31
C LEU A 134 6.89 15.17 8.67
N ILE A 135 6.81 13.97 9.25
CA ILE A 135 7.97 13.16 9.64
C ILE A 135 8.54 12.38 8.44
N VAL A 136 7.76 12.15 7.38
CA VAL A 136 8.20 11.33 6.21
C VAL A 136 8.84 12.20 5.11
N LEU A 137 8.69 13.53 5.19
CA LEU A 137 9.23 14.50 4.22
C LEU A 137 10.45 15.29 4.74
N LEU A 138 10.95 14.97 5.95
CA LEU A 138 12.19 15.48 6.55
C LEU A 138 13.19 14.34 6.74
#